data_AF-A6NQX9-F1
#
_entry.id   AF-A6NQX9-F1
#
_cell.length_a   1.000
_cell.length_b   1.000
_cell.length_c   1.000
_cell.angle_alpha   90.00
_cell.angle_beta   90.00
_cell.angle_gamma   90.00
#
_symmetry.space_group_name_H-M   'P 1'
#
loop_
_entity.id
_entity.type
_entity.pdbx_description
1 polymer ?
#
loop_
_entity_poly.entity_id
_entity_poly.type
_entity_poly.pdbx_seq_one_letter_code
_entity_poly.pdbx_strand_id
1 'polypeptide(L)'
;MIYYLTAGVLCAADEAQPLASIRGCLCGAEKQVFDRDNSLLLRTDIRLLGADAQAVPAKEYVMYGPDGSELAVAKPRCSTGDDPAAASWPVCRMPRADEAVLTMEGREYTLVMENVQNYVLTDAQGQCAVRIIHRGMTGGWKLDVSQPLSPSLLCGLFIFCRYLEKENEFVVV
;
A
#
# COMPACT_ATOMS: atom_id res chain seq x y z
N MET A 1 -18.84 -1.68 -2.31
CA MET A 1 -18.93 -1.22 -0.91
C MET A 1 -18.10 0.04 -0.77
N ILE A 2 -18.56 1.03 0.00
CA ILE A 2 -17.84 2.31 0.16
C ILE A 2 -17.41 2.44 1.62
N TYR A 3 -16.13 2.80 1.81
CA TYR A 3 -15.55 3.11 3.10
C TYR A 3 -14.89 4.48 3.08
N TYR A 4 -14.76 5.08 4.27
CA TYR A 4 -14.06 6.33 4.47
C TYR A 4 -12.94 6.14 5.48
N LEU A 5 -11.73 6.59 5.13
CA LEU A 5 -10.58 6.62 6.01
C LEU A 5 -10.23 8.07 6.34
N THR A 6 -10.44 8.47 7.59
CA THR A 6 -10.18 9.84 8.06
C THR A 6 -9.32 9.79 9.31
N ALA A 7 -8.21 10.54 9.32
CA ALA A 7 -7.25 10.56 10.44
C ALA A 7 -6.81 9.14 10.90
N GLY A 8 -6.67 8.21 9.95
CA GLY A 8 -6.31 6.82 10.22
C GLY A 8 -7.46 5.92 10.68
N VAL A 9 -8.69 6.42 10.80
CA VAL A 9 -9.86 5.62 11.22
C VAL A 9 -10.72 5.28 10.01
N LEU A 10 -11.01 3.98 9.81
CA LEU A 10 -11.82 3.44 8.73
C LEU A 10 -13.25 3.20 9.20
N CYS A 11 -14.23 3.76 8.51
CA CYS A 11 -15.66 3.51 8.72
C CYS A 11 -16.32 3.09 7.41
N ALA A 12 -17.39 2.29 7.46
CA ALA A 12 -18.25 2.09 6.30
C ALA A 12 -19.09 3.36 6.03
N ALA A 13 -19.57 3.54 4.80
CA ALA A 13 -20.34 4.73 4.44
C ALA A 13 -21.70 4.82 5.15
N ASP A 14 -22.28 3.68 5.50
CA ASP A 14 -23.57 3.49 6.16
C ASP A 14 -23.46 3.32 7.68
N GLU A 15 -22.24 3.16 8.21
CA GLU A 15 -21.99 2.97 9.63
C GLU A 15 -21.09 4.07 10.20
N ALA A 16 -21.56 4.76 11.24
CA ALA A 16 -20.75 5.75 11.94
C ALA A 16 -19.66 5.12 12.83
N GLN A 17 -19.76 3.82 13.14
CA GLN A 17 -18.84 3.16 14.04
C GLN A 17 -17.50 2.85 13.35
N PRO A 18 -16.36 3.08 14.03
CA PRO A 18 -15.05 2.67 13.54
C PRO A 18 -14.97 1.15 13.33
N LEU A 19 -14.52 0.75 12.15
CA LEU A 19 -14.25 -0.65 11.82
C LEU A 19 -12.79 -1.04 12.12
N ALA A 20 -11.87 -0.13 11.82
CA ALA A 20 -10.45 -0.32 12.08
C ALA A 20 -9.74 1.03 12.23
N SER A 21 -8.60 1.06 12.93
CA SER A 21 -7.77 2.25 13.08
C SER A 21 -6.30 1.95 12.81
N ILE A 22 -5.67 2.78 11.99
CA ILE A 22 -4.24 2.76 11.68
C ILE A 22 -3.50 3.58 12.73
N ARG A 23 -2.42 3.01 13.27
CA ARG A 23 -1.51 3.67 14.20
C ARG A 23 -0.08 3.50 13.74
N GLY A 24 0.70 4.57 13.90
CA GLY A 24 2.12 4.55 13.61
C GLY A 24 2.96 4.15 14.82
N CYS A 25 4.05 3.44 14.56
CA CYS A 25 5.15 3.35 15.51
C CYS A 25 5.96 4.66 15.47
N LEU A 26 6.58 5.02 16.60
CA LEU A 26 7.38 6.24 16.76
C LEU A 26 8.60 6.28 15.82
N CYS A 27 9.09 5.12 15.41
CA CYS A 27 10.25 4.97 14.53
C CYS A 27 9.94 3.94 13.44
N GLY A 28 10.50 4.16 12.25
CA GLY A 28 10.43 3.20 11.14
C GLY A 28 9.19 3.32 10.26
N ALA A 29 9.14 2.43 9.25
CA ALA A 29 8.04 2.36 8.30
C ALA A 29 6.81 1.66 8.91
N GLU A 30 7.00 0.80 9.92
CA GLU A 30 5.96 -0.03 10.53
C GLU A 30 4.68 0.76 10.87
N LYS A 31 3.53 0.16 10.54
CA LYS A 31 2.20 0.61 10.95
C LYS A 31 1.41 -0.56 11.50
N GLN A 32 0.47 -0.28 12.38
CA GLN A 32 -0.37 -1.27 13.03
C GLN A 32 -1.84 -0.90 12.83
N VAL A 33 -2.70 -1.91 12.69
CA VAL A 33 -4.13 -1.75 12.52
C VAL A 33 -4.84 -2.43 13.68
N PHE A 34 -5.74 -1.70 14.34
CA PHE A 34 -6.50 -2.16 15.49
C PHE A 34 -7.99 -2.17 15.18
N ASP A 35 -8.73 -3.06 15.83
CA ASP A 35 -10.19 -3.03 15.85
C ASP A 35 -10.75 -1.94 16.80
N ARG A 36 -12.07 -1.97 17.01
CA ARG A 36 -12.79 -1.08 17.93
C ARG A 36 -12.40 -1.27 19.40
N ASP A 37 -12.05 -2.50 19.78
CA ASP A 37 -11.74 -2.92 21.14
C ASP A 37 -10.24 -2.83 21.45
N ASN A 38 -9.49 -2.20 20.55
CA ASN A 38 -8.05 -2.01 20.65
C ASN A 38 -7.22 -3.31 20.51
N SER A 39 -7.80 -4.36 19.93
CA SER A 39 -7.09 -5.58 19.59
C SER A 39 -6.33 -5.40 18.28
N LEU A 40 -5.08 -5.88 18.23
CA LEU A 40 -4.26 -5.85 17.03
C LEU A 40 -4.89 -6.77 15.96
N LEU A 41 -5.15 -6.23 14.78
CA LEU A 41 -5.66 -6.97 13.62
C LEU A 41 -4.57 -7.27 12.60
N LEU A 42 -3.63 -6.34 12.41
CA LEU A 42 -2.63 -6.42 11.35
C LEU A 42 -1.45 -5.50 11.67
N ARG A 43 -0.25 -5.88 11.21
CA ARG A 43 0.95 -5.04 11.20
C ARG A 43 1.50 -4.97 9.78
N THR A 44 1.97 -3.81 9.34
CA THR A 44 2.68 -3.67 8.06
C THR A 44 4.12 -3.30 8.30
N ASP A 45 5.02 -3.71 7.40
CA ASP A 45 6.40 -3.21 7.39
C ASP A 45 7.02 -3.28 5.97
N ILE A 46 8.20 -2.69 5.80
CA ILE A 46 9.02 -2.80 4.59
C ILE A 46 10.18 -3.77 4.87
N ARG A 47 10.15 -4.94 4.21
CA ARG A 47 11.23 -5.92 4.23
C ARG A 47 12.25 -5.59 3.15
N LEU A 48 13.52 -5.46 3.54
CA LEU A 48 14.64 -5.38 2.59
C LEU A 48 15.10 -6.79 2.24
N LEU A 49 15.13 -7.10 0.95
CA LEU A 49 15.73 -8.32 0.41
C LEU A 49 17.23 -8.09 0.22
N GLY A 50 18.03 -9.13 0.47
CA GLY A 50 19.49 -9.05 0.44
C GLY A 50 20.02 -8.41 -0.85
N ALA A 51 20.99 -7.53 -0.70
CA ALA A 51 21.63 -6.84 -1.82
C ALA A 51 22.72 -7.72 -2.44
N ASP A 52 22.66 -7.91 -3.76
CA ASP A 52 23.90 -8.07 -4.52
C ASP A 52 24.64 -6.72 -4.49
N ALA A 53 25.95 -6.75 -4.27
CA ALA A 53 26.78 -5.56 -3.94
C ALA A 53 26.79 -4.42 -4.98
N GLN A 54 26.09 -4.58 -6.11
CA GLN A 54 25.99 -3.60 -7.20
C GLN A 54 24.54 -3.22 -7.55
N ALA A 55 23.52 -3.75 -6.85
CA ALA A 55 22.11 -3.47 -7.12
C ALA A 55 21.44 -2.70 -5.96
N VAL A 56 20.43 -1.90 -6.29
CA VAL A 56 19.52 -1.32 -5.28
C VAL A 56 18.82 -2.49 -4.57
N PRO A 57 18.86 -2.59 -3.23
CA PRO A 57 18.23 -3.69 -2.51
C PRO A 57 16.74 -3.73 -2.83
N ALA A 58 16.28 -4.88 -3.31
CA ALA A 58 14.87 -5.09 -3.56
C ALA A 58 14.09 -4.97 -2.24
N LYS A 59 12.89 -4.41 -2.31
CA LYS A 59 12.04 -4.19 -1.14
C LYS A 59 10.72 -4.93 -1.33
N GLU A 60 10.13 -5.33 -0.23
CA GLU A 60 8.78 -5.86 -0.17
C GLU A 60 7.99 -5.14 0.91
N TYR A 61 6.74 -4.84 0.63
CA TYR A 61 5.79 -4.40 1.65
C TYR A 61 5.07 -5.62 2.16
N VAL A 62 5.03 -5.83 3.46
CA VAL A 62 4.45 -7.04 4.04
C VAL A 62 3.37 -6.67 5.03
N MET A 63 2.24 -7.37 4.97
CA MET A 63 1.19 -7.36 5.99
C MET A 63 1.29 -8.65 6.79
N TYR A 64 1.43 -8.52 8.10
CA TYR A 64 1.43 -9.60 9.06
C TYR A 64 0.11 -9.65 9.82
N GLY A 65 -0.43 -10.85 10.00
CA GLY A 65 -1.50 -11.10 10.96
C GLY A 65 -1.02 -10.98 12.41
N PRO A 66 -1.93 -11.03 13.39
CA PRO A 66 -1.58 -10.89 14.81
C PRO A 66 -0.67 -12.02 15.31
N ASP A 67 -0.73 -13.19 14.67
CA ASP A 67 0.09 -14.38 14.92
C ASP A 67 1.45 -14.35 14.18
N GLY A 68 1.70 -13.31 13.39
CA GLY A 68 2.91 -13.18 12.57
C GLY A 68 2.82 -13.84 11.20
N SER A 69 1.67 -14.43 10.81
CA SER A 69 1.47 -14.97 9.47
C SER A 69 1.52 -13.87 8.40
N GLU A 70 2.05 -14.17 7.21
CA GLU A 70 2.02 -13.22 6.09
C GLU A 70 0.64 -13.25 5.42
N LEU A 71 -0.10 -12.15 5.52
CA LEU A 71 -1.43 -11.99 4.92
C LEU A 71 -1.36 -11.45 3.49
N ALA A 72 -0.39 -10.56 3.25
CA ALA A 72 -0.15 -10.01 1.93
C ALA A 72 1.29 -9.51 1.77
N VAL A 73 1.81 -9.62 0.55
CA VAL A 73 3.15 -9.14 0.18
C VAL A 73 3.05 -8.35 -1.11
N ALA A 74 3.59 -7.14 -1.14
CA ALA A 74 3.68 -6.32 -2.35
C ALA A 74 5.14 -6.06 -2.75
N LYS A 75 5.42 -6.15 -4.05
CA LYS A 75 6.72 -5.87 -4.66
C LYS A 75 6.59 -4.63 -5.54
N PRO A 76 7.16 -3.47 -5.16
CA PRO A 76 7.16 -2.30 -6.02
C PRO A 76 7.90 -2.60 -7.34
N ARG A 77 7.37 -2.06 -8.44
CA ARG A 77 7.97 -2.14 -9.78
C ARG A 77 8.27 -0.73 -10.28
N CYS A 78 9.39 -0.59 -10.96
CA CYS A 78 9.75 0.66 -11.62
C CYS A 78 8.83 0.90 -12.83
N SER A 79 8.54 2.16 -13.12
CA SER A 79 7.81 2.57 -14.32
C SER A 79 8.55 2.14 -15.59
N THR A 80 7.79 1.88 -16.64
CA THR A 80 8.35 1.50 -17.95
C THR A 80 9.26 2.62 -18.47
N GLY A 81 10.54 2.30 -18.70
CA GLY A 81 11.58 3.27 -19.12
C GLY A 81 12.49 3.76 -18.00
N ASP A 82 12.12 3.52 -16.73
CA ASP A 82 12.95 3.79 -15.55
C ASP A 82 13.57 2.49 -14.98
N ASP A 83 13.41 1.35 -15.67
CA ASP A 83 14.03 0.08 -15.25
C ASP A 83 15.57 0.17 -15.35
N PRO A 84 16.31 0.04 -14.23
CA PRO A 84 17.77 0.09 -14.22
C PRO A 84 18.42 -1.02 -15.07
N ALA A 85 17.72 -2.11 -15.38
CA ALA A 85 18.23 -3.16 -16.27
C ALA A 85 18.16 -2.78 -17.76
N ALA A 86 17.27 -1.85 -18.14
CA ALA A 86 17.05 -1.45 -19.53
C ALA A 86 17.85 -0.19 -19.92
N ALA A 87 18.13 0.70 -18.98
CA ALA A 87 18.90 1.92 -19.21
C ALA A 87 20.35 1.74 -18.72
N SER A 88 21.31 1.66 -19.64
CA SER A 88 22.75 1.68 -19.33
C SER A 88 23.10 2.96 -18.55
N TRP A 89 23.14 2.84 -17.22
CA TRP A 89 23.00 3.95 -16.27
C TRP A 89 24.27 4.78 -16.12
N PRO A 90 24.18 6.12 -16.31
CA PRO A 90 24.68 7.02 -15.28
C PRO A 90 23.77 8.25 -15.18
N VAL A 91 22.67 8.16 -14.42
CA VAL A 91 21.84 9.33 -14.11
C VAL A 91 21.57 9.36 -12.59
N CYS A 92 21.86 10.48 -11.94
CA CYS A 92 21.64 10.68 -10.49
C CYS A 92 20.15 10.84 -10.15
N ARG A 93 19.29 9.90 -10.56
CA ARG A 93 17.85 9.92 -10.24
C ARG A 93 17.44 8.54 -9.74
N MET A 94 16.56 8.48 -8.73
CA MET A 94 15.96 7.20 -8.36
C MET A 94 14.88 6.85 -9.40
N PRO A 95 14.82 5.59 -9.86
CA PRO A 95 13.76 5.16 -10.75
C PRO A 95 12.40 5.28 -10.07
N ARG A 96 11.42 5.82 -10.78
CA ARG A 96 10.07 6.03 -10.25
C ARG A 96 9.37 4.68 -10.11
N ALA A 97 8.67 4.46 -8.99
CA ALA A 97 7.85 3.27 -8.77
C ALA A 97 6.39 3.68 -8.62
N ASP A 98 5.58 3.44 -9.65
CA ASP A 98 4.15 3.74 -9.69
C ASP A 98 3.27 2.49 -9.57
N GLU A 99 3.87 1.31 -9.56
CA GLU A 99 3.16 0.04 -9.41
C GLU A 99 3.75 -0.83 -8.30
N ALA A 100 2.93 -1.72 -7.75
CA ALA A 100 3.38 -2.86 -6.95
C ALA A 100 2.56 -4.11 -7.26
N VAL A 101 3.23 -5.24 -7.45
CA VAL A 101 2.57 -6.55 -7.54
C VAL A 101 2.29 -7.05 -6.15
N LEU A 102 1.02 -7.26 -5.83
CA LEU A 102 0.54 -7.70 -4.54
C LEU A 102 0.06 -9.15 -4.63
N THR A 103 0.54 -10.01 -3.75
CA THR A 103 -0.11 -11.29 -3.45
C THR A 103 -0.87 -11.15 -2.14
N MET A 104 -2.16 -11.43 -2.15
CA MET A 104 -3.03 -11.35 -0.97
C MET A 104 -4.01 -12.52 -1.01
N GLU A 105 -4.08 -13.30 0.08
CA GLU A 105 -4.94 -14.49 0.18
C GLU A 105 -4.75 -15.49 -1.00
N GLY A 106 -3.51 -15.64 -1.46
CA GLY A 106 -3.16 -16.53 -2.58
C GLY A 106 -3.59 -16.03 -3.98
N ARG A 107 -4.08 -14.79 -4.08
CA ARG A 107 -4.45 -14.14 -5.35
C ARG A 107 -3.48 -13.03 -5.68
N GLU A 108 -3.21 -12.86 -6.96
CA GLU A 108 -2.39 -11.77 -7.47
C GLU A 108 -3.23 -10.55 -7.83
N TYR A 109 -2.70 -9.39 -7.47
CA TYR A 109 -3.24 -8.08 -7.74
C TYR A 109 -2.12 -7.14 -8.20
N THR A 110 -2.48 -6.08 -8.90
CA THR A 110 -1.58 -4.96 -9.19
C THR A 110 -2.11 -3.70 -8.52
N LEU A 111 -1.31 -3.11 -7.63
CA LEU A 111 -1.58 -1.79 -7.06
C LEU A 111 -0.91 -0.74 -7.95
N VAL A 112 -1.70 0.19 -8.47
CA VAL A 112 -1.24 1.28 -9.33
C VAL A 112 -1.49 2.62 -8.64
N MET A 113 -0.46 3.45 -8.55
CA MET A 113 -0.55 4.86 -8.18
C MET A 113 -0.77 5.69 -9.45
N GLU A 114 -2.04 5.92 -9.82
CA GLU A 114 -2.37 6.82 -10.94
C GLU A 114 -1.84 8.24 -10.66
N ASN A 115 -1.94 8.67 -9.39
CA ASN A 115 -1.27 9.84 -8.84
C ASN A 115 -1.33 9.78 -7.30
N VAL A 116 -0.70 10.73 -6.62
CA VAL A 116 -0.67 10.77 -5.14
C VAL A 116 -2.06 10.87 -4.49
N GLN A 117 -3.12 11.21 -5.25
CA GLN A 117 -4.50 11.30 -4.77
C GLN A 117 -5.38 10.12 -5.22
N ASN A 118 -4.91 9.24 -6.11
CA ASN A 118 -5.72 8.18 -6.72
C ASN A 118 -4.91 6.90 -6.90
N TYR A 119 -5.42 5.83 -6.30
CA TYR A 119 -4.85 4.49 -6.39
C TYR A 119 -5.89 3.49 -6.85
N VAL A 120 -5.43 2.49 -7.59
CA VAL A 120 -6.28 1.40 -8.08
C VAL A 120 -5.59 0.07 -7.78
N LEU A 121 -6.33 -0.84 -7.16
CA LEU A 121 -5.97 -2.24 -7.07
C LEU A 121 -6.77 -3.00 -8.13
N THR A 122 -6.08 -3.65 -9.07
CA THR A 122 -6.68 -4.52 -10.08
C THR A 122 -6.34 -5.97 -9.81
N ASP A 123 -7.26 -6.89 -10.13
CA ASP A 123 -6.98 -8.32 -10.12
C ASP A 123 -6.18 -8.75 -11.36
N ALA A 124 -5.84 -10.04 -11.45
CA ALA A 124 -5.12 -10.62 -12.58
C ALA A 124 -5.86 -10.50 -13.94
N GLN A 125 -7.17 -10.24 -13.94
CA GLN A 125 -7.96 -10.00 -15.16
C GLN A 125 -8.05 -8.51 -15.51
N GLY A 126 -7.42 -7.64 -14.73
CA GLY A 126 -7.48 -6.19 -14.88
C GLY A 126 -8.77 -5.57 -14.33
N GLN A 127 -9.60 -6.34 -13.62
CA GLN A 127 -10.81 -5.79 -13.00
C GLN A 127 -10.46 -5.02 -11.73
N CYS A 128 -11.10 -3.87 -11.55
CA CYS A 128 -10.88 -3.00 -10.40
C CYS A 128 -11.47 -3.63 -9.12
N ALA A 129 -10.59 -4.07 -8.22
CA ALA A 129 -10.94 -4.60 -6.91
C ALA A 129 -11.15 -3.48 -5.87
N VAL A 130 -10.27 -2.49 -5.84
CA VAL A 130 -10.33 -1.34 -4.91
C VAL A 130 -9.89 -0.06 -5.61
N ARG A 131 -10.62 1.04 -5.43
CA ARG A 131 -10.18 2.41 -5.74
C ARG A 131 -10.01 3.20 -4.45
N ILE A 132 -8.87 3.85 -4.25
CA ILE A 132 -8.59 4.69 -3.10
C ILE A 132 -8.39 6.12 -3.58
N ILE A 133 -9.28 7.01 -3.16
CA ILE A 133 -9.42 8.36 -3.74
C ILE A 133 -9.38 9.39 -2.61
N HIS A 134 -8.48 10.36 -2.71
CA HIS A 134 -8.41 11.48 -1.76
C HIS A 134 -9.66 12.38 -1.89
N ARG A 135 -10.22 12.83 -0.76
CA ARG A 135 -11.48 13.61 -0.74
C ARG A 135 -11.28 15.14 -0.75
N GLY A 136 -10.12 15.60 -1.23
CA GLY A 136 -9.81 17.02 -1.37
C GLY A 136 -9.87 17.77 -0.03
N MET A 137 -10.56 18.92 -0.02
CA MET A 137 -10.62 19.84 1.13
C MET A 137 -11.25 19.22 2.40
N THR A 138 -12.13 18.22 2.24
CA THR A 138 -12.73 17.54 3.40
C THR A 138 -11.74 16.63 4.12
N GLY A 139 -10.58 16.37 3.52
CA GLY A 139 -9.58 15.46 4.03
C GLY A 139 -10.02 14.00 4.01
N GLY A 140 -9.07 13.11 4.27
CA GLY A 140 -9.32 11.68 4.26
C GLY A 140 -9.50 11.09 2.86
N TRP A 141 -9.89 9.81 2.85
CA TRP A 141 -9.88 8.97 1.66
C TRP A 141 -11.19 8.21 1.54
N LYS A 142 -11.69 8.08 0.31
CA LYS A 142 -12.77 7.17 -0.04
C LYS A 142 -12.15 5.88 -0.57
N LEU A 143 -12.60 4.74 -0.09
CA LEU A 143 -12.28 3.44 -0.65
C LEU A 143 -13.53 2.87 -1.31
N ASP A 144 -13.48 2.64 -2.62
CA ASP A 144 -14.54 2.00 -3.40
C ASP A 144 -14.13 0.56 -3.70
N VAL A 145 -14.87 -0.41 -3.14
CA VAL A 145 -14.44 -1.80 -3.02
C VAL A 145 -15.42 -2.72 -3.74
N SER A 146 -14.96 -3.41 -4.77
CA SER A 146 -15.78 -4.29 -5.63
C SER A 146 -15.88 -5.72 -5.10
N GLN A 147 -14.96 -6.15 -4.24
CA GLN A 147 -14.89 -7.50 -3.68
C GLN A 147 -14.82 -7.45 -2.14
N PRO A 148 -15.36 -8.44 -1.41
CA PRO A 148 -15.30 -8.44 0.05
C PRO A 148 -13.84 -8.54 0.54
N LEU A 149 -13.34 -7.47 1.14
CA LEU A 149 -12.05 -7.41 1.84
C LEU A 149 -12.30 -6.97 3.28
N SER A 150 -11.54 -7.54 4.21
CA SER A 150 -11.66 -7.16 5.62
C SER A 150 -11.23 -5.70 5.84
N PRO A 151 -11.78 -5.00 6.86
CA PRO A 151 -11.35 -3.66 7.22
C PRO A 151 -9.84 -3.54 7.46
N SER A 152 -9.20 -4.58 8.02
CA SER A 152 -7.77 -4.59 8.26
C SER A 152 -6.96 -4.63 6.96
N LEU A 153 -7.37 -5.44 5.98
CA LEU A 153 -6.74 -5.47 4.66
C LEU A 153 -6.90 -4.15 3.91
N LEU A 154 -8.07 -3.49 4.01
CA LEU A 154 -8.29 -2.17 3.42
C LEU A 154 -7.35 -1.10 4.03
N CYS A 155 -7.18 -1.10 5.34
CA CYS A 155 -6.20 -0.26 6.02
C CYS A 155 -4.76 -0.58 5.59
N GLY A 156 -4.41 -1.87 5.50
CA GLY A 156 -3.11 -2.33 5.01
C GLY A 156 -2.82 -1.87 3.58
N LEU A 157 -3.80 -1.96 2.68
CA LEU A 157 -3.69 -1.48 1.30
C LEU A 157 -3.43 0.02 1.27
N PHE A 158 -4.14 0.80 2.08
CA PHE A 158 -3.88 2.23 2.19
C PHE A 158 -2.46 2.52 2.67
N ILE A 159 -1.94 1.76 3.63
CA ILE A 159 -0.55 1.89 4.09
C ILE A 159 0.44 1.55 2.96
N PHE A 160 0.18 0.50 2.17
CA PHE A 160 1.01 0.16 1.02
C PHE A 160 1.03 1.28 -0.02
N CYS A 161 -0.09 1.99 -0.26
CA CYS A 161 -0.09 3.20 -1.08
C CYS A 161 0.89 4.24 -0.54
N ARG A 162 0.92 4.46 0.78
CA ARG A 162 1.87 5.39 1.41
C ARG A 162 3.32 4.90 1.28
N TYR A 163 3.58 3.60 1.32
CA TYR A 163 4.93 3.06 1.09
C TYR A 163 5.37 3.29 -0.36
N LEU A 164 4.46 3.09 -1.32
CA LEU A 164 4.74 3.34 -2.73
C LEU A 164 5.01 4.84 -3.01
N GLU A 165 4.32 5.75 -2.32
CA GLU A 165 4.64 7.19 -2.38
C GLU A 165 6.09 7.47 -1.95
N LYS A 166 6.56 6.81 -0.89
CA LYS A 166 7.91 7.00 -0.37
C LYS A 166 9.00 6.58 -1.32
N GLU A 167 8.75 5.62 -2.22
CA GLU A 167 9.71 5.28 -3.28
C GLU A 167 9.98 6.48 -4.20
N ASN A 168 9.05 7.43 -4.28
CA ASN A 168 9.13 8.61 -5.15
C ASN A 168 9.50 9.90 -4.42
N GLU A 169 9.72 9.90 -3.09
CA GLU A 169 10.00 11.10 -2.28
C GLU A 169 11.36 11.75 -2.59
N PHE A 170 12.29 11.05 -3.26
CA PHE A 170 13.64 11.55 -3.59
C PHE A 170 13.92 11.63 -5.11
N VAL A 171 12.89 11.72 -5.95
CA VAL A 171 13.10 11.99 -7.39
C VAL A 171 13.52 13.45 -7.55
N VAL A 172 14.84 13.70 -7.49
CA VAL A 172 15.42 15.03 -7.72
C VAL A 172 15.28 15.40 -9.21
N VAL A 173 14.53 16.46 -9.48
CA VAL A 173 14.37 17.07 -10.81
C VAL A 173 15.61 17.88 -11.17
#